data_AF-A0A2N9XYA8-F1
#
_entry.id   AF-A0A2N9XYA8-F1
#
_cell.length_a   1.000
_cell.length_b   1.000
_cell.length_c   1.000
_cell.angle_alpha   90.00
_cell.angle_beta   90.00
_cell.angle_gamma   90.00
#
_symmetry.space_group_name_H-M   'P 1'
#
loop_
_entity.id
_entity.type
_entity.pdbx_description
1 polymer ?
#
loop_
_entity_poly.entity_id
_entity_poly.type
_entity_poly.pdbx_seq_one_letter_code
_entity_poly.pdbx_strand_id
1 'polypeptide(L)'
;MKYYAKIISLNDDIEEEVVLSLGEKEICCFINSAPYALIEKNIYLVELSLSFLDEELISEADCKIMSFNRIDESFSYEIIGFLSGNQLITDGVIFQDDIFLEEFLFLDSKYVILKPDRISVSFL
;
A
#
# COMPACT_ATOMS: atom_id res chain seq x y z
N MET A 1 -6.00 -4.02 5.60
CA MET A 1 -7.41 -3.76 5.18
C MET A 1 -7.70 -4.53 3.90
N LYS A 2 -8.94 -5.01 3.70
CA LYS A 2 -9.31 -5.83 2.53
C LYS A 2 -10.03 -5.03 1.45
N TYR A 3 -9.74 -5.34 0.19
CA TYR A 3 -10.28 -4.67 -0.99
C TYR A 3 -10.68 -5.66 -2.06
N TYR A 4 -11.69 -5.32 -2.86
CA TYR A 4 -11.86 -5.93 -4.17
C TYR A 4 -11.02 -5.15 -5.18
N ALA A 5 -10.00 -5.81 -5.74
CA ALA A 5 -9.07 -5.21 -6.67
C ALA A 5 -9.12 -5.94 -8.02
N LYS A 6 -9.12 -5.18 -9.11
CA LYS A 6 -9.00 -5.74 -10.46
C LYS A 6 -7.53 -5.86 -10.82
N ILE A 7 -7.10 -7.01 -11.34
CA ILE A 7 -5.76 -7.13 -11.94
C ILE A 7 -5.77 -6.39 -13.28
N ILE A 8 -4.92 -5.37 -13.40
CA ILE A 8 -4.73 -4.63 -14.65
C ILE A 8 -3.71 -5.33 -15.52
N SER A 9 -2.56 -5.70 -14.92
CA SER A 9 -1.51 -6.46 -15.58
C SER A 9 -0.72 -7.30 -14.59
N LEU A 10 -0.19 -8.42 -15.07
CA LEU A 10 0.86 -9.21 -14.42
C LEU A 10 2.18 -8.95 -15.17
N ASN A 11 3.31 -9.10 -14.49
CA ASN A 11 4.62 -8.94 -15.10
C ASN A 11 5.23 -10.32 -15.46
N ASP A 12 5.66 -10.48 -16.71
CA ASP A 12 6.24 -11.73 -17.21
C ASP A 12 7.71 -11.93 -16.79
N ASP A 13 8.41 -10.83 -16.46
CA ASP A 13 9.82 -10.83 -16.04
C ASP A 13 9.98 -10.93 -14.51
N ILE A 14 9.00 -10.44 -13.75
CA ILE A 14 8.95 -10.47 -12.28
C ILE A 14 7.62 -11.07 -11.85
N GLU A 15 7.60 -12.37 -11.53
CA GLU A 15 6.37 -13.11 -11.22
C GLU A 15 5.58 -12.48 -10.05
N GLU A 16 6.26 -11.82 -9.11
CA GLU A 16 5.63 -11.19 -7.96
C GLU A 16 5.12 -9.76 -8.25
N GLU A 17 5.39 -9.16 -9.40
CA GLU A 17 4.87 -7.82 -9.69
C GLU A 17 3.45 -7.90 -10.28
N VAL A 18 2.53 -7.12 -9.68
CA VAL A 18 1.15 -6.99 -10.15
C VAL A 18 0.69 -5.53 -10.11
N VAL A 19 -0.01 -5.10 -11.15
CA VAL A 19 -0.71 -3.81 -11.15
C VAL A 19 -2.19 -4.05 -10.86
N LEU A 20 -2.70 -3.42 -9.81
CA LEU A 20 -4.07 -3.53 -9.34
C LEU A 20 -4.82 -2.22 -9.50
N SER A 21 -6.10 -2.30 -9.86
CA SER A 21 -7.02 -1.17 -9.80
C SER A 21 -7.92 -1.27 -8.57
N LEU A 22 -7.94 -0.19 -7.79
CA LEU A 22 -8.77 0.04 -6.61
C LEU A 22 -9.73 1.21 -6.88
N GLY A 23 -10.59 1.05 -7.88
CA GLY A 23 -11.45 2.14 -8.37
C GLY A 23 -10.71 3.00 -9.39
N GLU A 24 -10.58 4.31 -9.13
CA GLU A 24 -9.92 5.25 -10.04
C GLU A 24 -8.39 5.23 -9.95
N LYS A 25 -7.83 4.38 -9.09
CA LYS A 25 -6.39 4.29 -8.85
C LYS A 25 -5.82 2.97 -9.30
N GLU A 26 -4.66 3.05 -9.94
CA GLU A 26 -3.80 1.91 -10.24
C GLU A 26 -2.60 1.92 -9.29
N ILE A 27 -2.30 0.77 -8.71
CA ILE A 27 -1.22 0.59 -7.76
C ILE A 27 -0.35 -0.59 -8.20
N CYS A 28 0.96 -0.40 -8.18
CA CYS A 28 1.94 -1.46 -8.36
C CYS A 28 2.17 -2.12 -7.00
N CYS A 29 2.05 -3.44 -6.94
CA CYS A 29 2.20 -4.21 -5.72
C CYS A 29 3.13 -5.41 -5.94
N PHE A 30 3.66 -5.90 -4.83
CA PHE A 30 4.42 -7.13 -4.76
C PHE A 30 3.56 -8.25 -4.17
N ILE A 31 3.40 -9.35 -4.89
CA ILE A 31 2.60 -10.50 -4.48
C ILE A 31 3.33 -11.20 -3.33
N ASN A 32 2.72 -11.15 -2.16
CA ASN A 32 3.19 -11.85 -0.97
C ASN A 32 2.60 -13.27 -0.90
N SER A 33 1.35 -13.44 -1.32
CA SER A 33 0.72 -14.76 -1.40
C SER A 33 -0.41 -14.80 -2.43
N ALA A 34 -0.52 -15.93 -3.13
CA ALA A 34 -1.63 -16.23 -4.04
C ALA A 34 -1.96 -17.73 -3.99
N PRO A 35 -3.12 -18.15 -3.45
CA PRO A 35 -3.47 -19.56 -3.30
C PRO A 35 -3.99 -20.20 -4.60
N TYR A 36 -4.09 -19.43 -5.68
CA TYR A 36 -4.58 -19.83 -6.99
C TYR A 36 -3.89 -19.04 -8.10
N ALA A 37 -4.03 -19.51 -9.34
CA ALA A 37 -3.53 -18.80 -10.50
C ALA A 37 -4.25 -17.45 -10.69
N LEU A 38 -3.48 -16.39 -10.89
CA LEU A 38 -3.98 -15.05 -11.14
C LEU A 38 -4.28 -14.88 -12.62
N ILE A 39 -5.41 -14.24 -12.93
CA ILE A 39 -5.85 -13.98 -14.31
C ILE A 39 -6.07 -12.48 -14.45
N GLU A 40 -5.41 -11.89 -15.45
CA GLU A 40 -5.60 -10.47 -15.76
C GLU A 40 -7.07 -10.13 -15.99
N LYS A 41 -7.45 -8.90 -15.65
CA LYS A 41 -8.79 -8.32 -15.78
C LYS A 41 -9.85 -8.90 -14.85
N ASN A 42 -9.56 -9.97 -14.12
CA ASN A 42 -10.43 -10.47 -13.05
C ASN A 42 -10.31 -9.62 -11.78
N ILE A 43 -11.31 -9.75 -10.91
CA ILE A 43 -11.40 -9.06 -9.62
C ILE A 43 -11.23 -10.07 -8.50
N TYR A 44 -10.37 -9.74 -7.55
CA TYR A 44 -10.03 -10.59 -6.41
C TYR A 44 -10.20 -9.83 -5.10
N LEU A 45 -10.52 -10.57 -4.04
CA LEU A 45 -10.42 -10.05 -2.68
C LEU A 45 -8.94 -10.10 -2.28
N VAL A 46 -8.39 -8.95 -1.92
CA VAL A 46 -6.98 -8.81 -1.56
C VAL A 46 -6.82 -8.06 -0.25
N GLU A 47 -5.69 -8.29 0.41
CA GLU A 47 -5.24 -7.51 1.54
C GLU A 47 -3.95 -6.79 1.17
N LEU A 48 -3.93 -5.47 1.38
CA LEU A 48 -2.76 -4.62 1.15
C LEU A 48 -2.04 -4.35 2.45
N SER A 49 -0.72 -4.42 2.41
CA SER A 49 0.16 -4.05 3.51
C SER A 49 1.34 -3.24 2.99
N LEU A 50 1.93 -2.45 3.89
CA LEU A 50 3.18 -1.76 3.63
C LEU A 50 4.32 -2.69 4.00
N SER A 51 5.45 -2.57 3.32
CA SER A 51 6.64 -3.33 3.67
C SER A 51 7.85 -2.41 3.68
N PHE A 52 8.58 -2.48 4.79
CA PHE A 52 9.84 -1.80 5.03
C PHE A 52 10.91 -2.88 5.20
N LEU A 53 11.98 -2.80 4.42
CA LEU A 53 13.10 -3.76 4.42
C LEU A 53 14.16 -3.36 5.46
N ASP A 54 14.33 -2.07 5.67
CA ASP A 54 15.26 -1.49 6.62
C ASP A 54 14.50 -0.87 7.81
N GLU A 55 14.69 0.42 8.09
CA GLU A 55 13.99 1.14 9.15
C GLU A 55 12.71 1.81 8.63
N GLU A 56 11.65 1.74 9.43
CA GLU A 56 10.38 2.38 9.11
C GLU A 56 10.48 3.89 9.25
N LEU A 57 10.57 4.58 8.10
CA LEU A 57 10.63 6.03 8.05
C LEU A 57 9.22 6.60 7.97
N ILE A 58 8.63 6.88 9.14
CA ILE A 58 7.37 7.62 9.28
C ILE A 58 7.64 8.91 10.06
N SER A 59 7.18 10.04 9.51
CA SER A 59 7.30 11.35 10.16
C SER A 59 6.06 12.20 9.99
N GLU A 60 5.91 13.24 10.81
CA GLU A 60 4.83 14.22 10.65
C GLU A 60 5.02 14.98 9.33
N ALA A 61 3.95 15.12 8.55
CA ALA A 61 3.98 15.81 7.26
C ALA A 61 3.80 17.32 7.43
N ASP A 62 4.59 18.10 6.68
CA ASP A 62 4.47 19.57 6.64
C ASP A 62 3.21 20.05 5.90
N CYS A 63 2.55 19.18 5.14
CA CYS A 63 1.34 19.47 4.38
C CYS A 63 0.19 18.52 4.73
N LYS A 64 -1.04 18.99 4.52
CA LYS A 64 -2.27 18.22 4.79
C LYS A 64 -2.92 17.67 3.52
N ILE A 65 -2.18 17.69 2.41
CA ILE A 65 -2.66 17.21 1.12
C ILE A 65 -2.28 15.73 1.05
N MET A 66 -3.29 14.86 1.18
CA MET A 66 -3.07 13.42 1.01
C MET A 66 -2.59 13.13 -0.40
N SER A 67 -1.59 12.28 -0.51
CA SER A 67 -1.01 11.86 -1.77
C SER A 67 -0.52 10.44 -1.66
N PHE A 68 -0.51 9.77 -2.80
CA PHE A 68 -0.12 8.38 -2.90
C PHE A 68 0.46 8.20 -4.29
N ASN A 69 1.78 8.37 -4.40
CA ASN A 69 2.48 8.45 -5.68
C ASN A 69 3.61 7.42 -5.73
N ARG A 70 3.67 6.66 -6.82
CA ARG A 70 4.79 5.75 -7.10
C ARG A 70 6.05 6.58 -7.34
N ILE A 71 7.18 6.13 -6.80
CA ILE A 71 8.48 6.76 -7.01
C ILE A 71 9.12 6.12 -8.25
N ASP A 72 9.17 6.87 -9.34
CA ASP A 72 9.71 6.44 -10.63
C ASP A 72 9.10 5.09 -11.09
N GLU A 73 9.92 4.19 -11.62
CA GLU A 73 9.54 2.82 -12.01
C GLU A 73 9.81 1.79 -10.89
N SER A 74 10.05 2.24 -9.65
CA SER A 74 10.35 1.35 -8.51
C SER A 74 9.10 0.75 -7.86
N PHE A 75 9.23 -0.13 -6.87
CA PHE A 75 8.10 -0.59 -6.06
C PHE A 75 7.70 0.40 -4.94
N SER A 76 8.52 1.41 -4.70
CA SER A 76 8.35 2.34 -3.59
C SER A 76 7.34 3.44 -3.92
N TYR A 77 6.72 3.97 -2.87
CA TYR A 77 5.74 5.03 -2.93
C TYR A 77 6.12 6.14 -1.95
N GLU A 78 5.80 7.38 -2.30
CA GLU A 78 5.67 8.45 -1.31
C GLU A 78 4.20 8.58 -0.95
N ILE A 79 3.89 8.38 0.33
CA ILE A 79 2.53 8.36 0.84
C ILE A 79 2.40 9.46 1.89
N ILE A 80 1.46 10.38 1.65
CA ILE A 80 0.99 11.33 2.65
C ILE A 80 -0.43 10.93 3.04
N GLY A 81 -0.65 10.67 4.33
CA GLY A 81 -1.93 10.20 4.84
C GLY A 81 -2.24 10.74 6.24
N PHE A 82 -3.45 10.50 6.70
CA PHE A 82 -3.85 10.77 8.08
C PHE A 82 -3.78 9.49 8.90
N LEU A 83 -3.01 9.51 9.97
CA LEU A 83 -2.87 8.39 10.89
C LEU A 83 -3.95 8.46 11.98
N SER A 84 -4.70 7.37 12.15
CA SER A 84 -5.78 7.25 13.12
C SER A 84 -5.81 5.83 13.70
N GLY A 85 -5.26 5.65 14.89
CA GLY A 85 -5.05 4.35 15.50
C GLY A 85 -4.08 3.50 14.69
N ASN A 86 -4.48 2.29 14.31
CA ASN A 86 -3.71 1.41 13.42
C ASN A 86 -4.00 1.62 11.93
N GLN A 87 -4.61 2.75 11.55
CA GLN A 87 -5.01 3.02 10.18
C GLN A 87 -4.29 4.24 9.63
N LEU A 88 -3.69 4.07 8.46
CA LEU A 88 -3.20 5.14 7.62
C LEU A 88 -4.19 5.35 6.47
N ILE A 89 -4.88 6.49 6.48
CA ILE A 89 -5.88 6.86 5.48
C ILE A 89 -5.24 7.80 4.46
N THR A 90 -5.24 7.42 3.18
CA THR A 90 -4.62 8.21 2.12
C THR A 90 -5.34 8.02 0.79
N ASP A 91 -5.80 9.13 0.19
CA ASP A 91 -6.23 9.22 -1.21
C ASP A 91 -6.94 7.95 -1.77
N GLY A 92 -8.03 7.55 -1.12
CA GLY A 92 -8.89 6.41 -1.52
C GLY A 92 -8.47 5.03 -1.00
N VAL A 93 -7.33 4.91 -0.32
CA VAL A 93 -6.79 3.66 0.23
C VAL A 93 -6.53 3.80 1.72
N ILE A 94 -6.75 2.72 2.46
CA ILE A 94 -6.44 2.58 3.88
C ILE A 94 -5.46 1.44 4.05
N PHE A 95 -4.29 1.73 4.61
CA PHE A 95 -3.38 0.71 5.12
C PHE A 95 -3.67 0.51 6.60
N GLN A 96 -3.64 -0.74 7.04
CA GLN A 96 -3.87 -1.07 8.44
C GLN A 96 -2.75 -1.97 8.91
N ASP A 97 -2.04 -1.52 9.95
CA ASP A 97 -0.92 -2.23 10.53
C ASP A 97 -0.80 -1.86 12.01
N ASP A 98 -0.63 -2.85 12.89
CA ASP A 98 -0.56 -2.64 14.33
C ASP A 98 0.72 -1.92 14.75
N ILE A 99 1.76 -1.92 13.89
CA ILE A 99 2.99 -1.16 14.13
C ILE A 99 2.74 0.33 14.34
N PHE A 100 1.68 0.89 13.73
CA PHE A 100 1.32 2.28 13.94
C PHE A 100 0.89 2.58 15.38
N LEU A 101 0.29 1.60 16.07
CA LEU A 101 -0.07 1.71 17.49
C LEU A 101 1.10 1.37 18.41
N GLU A 102 1.93 0.42 18.01
CA GLU A 102 3.02 -0.10 18.85
C GLU A 102 4.23 0.85 18.86
N GLU A 103 4.61 1.37 17.70
CA GLU A 103 5.84 2.17 17.53
C GLU A 103 5.56 3.65 17.23
N PHE A 104 4.45 3.96 16.55
CA PHE A 104 4.16 5.31 16.04
C PHE A 104 2.98 6.02 16.71
N LEU A 105 2.58 5.60 17.91
CA LEU A 105 1.43 6.19 18.63
C LEU A 105 1.56 7.71 18.83
N PHE A 106 2.78 8.25 18.94
CA PHE A 106 3.04 9.68 19.07
C PHE A 106 2.70 10.50 17.80
N LEU A 107 2.48 9.83 16.67
CA LEU A 107 2.00 10.40 15.42
C LEU A 107 0.48 10.25 15.22
N ASP A 108 -0.24 9.64 16.18
CA ASP A 108 -1.69 9.48 16.08
C ASP A 108 -2.42 10.81 15.91
N SER A 109 -3.49 10.79 15.12
CA SER A 109 -4.32 11.94 14.77
C SER A 109 -3.56 13.05 14.04
N LYS A 110 -2.48 12.71 13.32
CA LYS A 110 -1.68 13.65 12.51
C LYS A 110 -1.63 13.23 11.05
N TYR A 111 -1.28 14.20 10.21
CA TYR A 111 -0.83 13.89 8.86
C TYR A 111 0.61 13.43 8.91
N VAL A 112 0.89 12.30 8.27
CA VAL A 112 2.21 11.67 8.23
C VAL A 112 2.65 11.47 6.79
N ILE A 113 3.96 11.46 6.61
CA ILE A 113 4.63 11.06 5.37
C ILE A 113 5.48 9.82 5.63
N LEU A 114 5.45 8.88 4.70
CA LEU A 114 6.20 7.65 4.76
C LEU A 114 6.56 7.17 3.36
N LYS A 115 7.64 6.37 3.30
CA LYS A 115 8.18 5.81 2.06
C LYS A 115 8.44 4.31 2.23
N PRO A 116 7.41 3.46 2.08
CA PRO A 116 7.61 2.01 2.10
C PRO A 116 8.52 1.60 0.93
N ASP A 117 9.32 0.54 1.11
CA ASP A 117 10.10 -0.04 0.02
C ASP A 117 9.18 -0.62 -1.06
N ARG A 118 8.07 -1.21 -0.62
CA ARG A 118 7.02 -1.73 -1.50
C ARG A 118 5.67 -1.79 -0.81
N ILE A 119 4.63 -1.82 -1.62
CA ILE A 119 3.29 -2.21 -1.19
C ILE A 119 3.12 -3.68 -1.51
N SER A 120 2.83 -4.48 -0.50
CA SER A 120 2.61 -5.91 -0.65
C SER A 120 1.12 -6.22 -0.77
N VAL A 121 0.80 -7.25 -1.53
CA VAL A 121 -0.57 -7.75 -1.69
C VAL A 121 -0.65 -9.25 -1.40
N SER A 122 -1.63 -9.63 -0.59
CA SER A 122 -2.01 -11.03 -0.38
C SER A 122 -3.38 -11.28 -0.98
N PHE A 123 -3.46 -12.24 -1.90
CA PHE A 123 -4.71 -12.69 -2.50
C PHE A 123 -5.36 -13.71 -1.57
N LEU A 124 -6.66 -13.52 -1.30
CA LEU A 124 -7.43 -14.31 -0.33
C LEU A 124 -8.28 -15.39 -1.01
#